data_AF-A0A741VFV1-F1
#
_entry.id   AF-A0A741VFV1-F1
#
_cell.length_a   1.000
_cell.length_b   1.000
_cell.length_c   1.000
_cell.angle_alpha   90.00
_cell.angle_beta   90.00
_cell.angle_gamma   90.00
#
_symmetry.space_group_name_H-M   'P 1'
#
loop_
_entity.id
_entity.type
_entity.pdbx_description
1 polymer ?
#
loop_
_entity_poly.entity_id
_entity_poly.type
_entity_poly.pdbx_seq_one_letter_code
_entity_poly.pdbx_strand_id
1 'polypeptide(L)'
;MGLKVTFKGDEEQQKAMKEAYESVRKTKHGQEMIEKMELSDHDYIFRGPRKGMEHTCYDPSEYTFYIEIDSDHAACQYQGKGKACKLTPTPLSVVIAHEMGHA
;
A
#
# COMPACT_ATOMS: atom_id res chain seq x y z
N MET A 1 -7.48 -19.28 6.94
CA MET A 1 -8.23 -19.21 5.65
C MET A 1 -7.71 -17.94 5.03
N GLY A 2 -6.94 -17.97 3.94
CA GLY A 2 -6.15 -16.82 3.48
C GLY A 2 -6.91 -15.49 3.41
N LEU A 3 -6.24 -14.38 3.76
CA LEU A 3 -6.75 -13.01 3.61
C LEU A 3 -7.46 -12.80 2.25
N LYS A 4 -8.70 -12.30 2.31
CA LYS A 4 -9.52 -11.98 1.14
C LYS A 4 -9.13 -10.61 0.59
N VAL A 5 -8.55 -10.60 -0.61
CA VAL A 5 -8.06 -9.38 -1.25
C VAL A 5 -8.55 -9.30 -2.70
N THR A 6 -9.11 -8.15 -3.07
CA THR A 6 -9.59 -7.85 -4.43
C THR A 6 -8.82 -6.67 -5.01
N PHE A 7 -8.26 -6.81 -6.23
CA PHE A 7 -7.60 -5.71 -6.95
C PHE A 7 -8.55 -5.14 -8.03
N LYS A 8 -8.77 -3.82 -8.06
CA LYS A 8 -9.63 -3.12 -9.02
C LYS A 8 -8.85 -2.02 -9.74
N GLY A 9 -9.12 -1.84 -11.03
CA GLY A 9 -8.43 -0.88 -11.89
C GLY A 9 -8.32 -1.44 -13.32
N ASP A 10 -7.57 -0.76 -14.18
CA ASP A 10 -7.13 -1.38 -15.43
C ASP A 10 -6.10 -2.51 -15.20
N GLU A 11 -5.75 -3.23 -16.26
CA GLU A 11 -4.87 -4.40 -16.17
C GLU A 11 -3.48 -4.05 -15.63
N GLU A 12 -2.94 -2.90 -16.01
CA GLU A 12 -1.62 -2.44 -15.58
C GLU A 12 -1.64 -2.10 -14.08
N GLN A 13 -2.66 -1.37 -13.64
CA GLN A 13 -2.89 -1.06 -12.23
C GLN A 13 -3.03 -2.31 -11.37
N GLN A 14 -3.89 -3.25 -11.78
CA GLN A 14 -4.10 -4.49 -11.03
C GLN A 14 -2.81 -5.30 -10.94
N LYS A 15 -2.05 -5.38 -12.05
CA LYS A 15 -0.78 -6.09 -12.09
C LYS A 15 0.25 -5.46 -11.15
N ALA A 16 0.45 -4.14 -11.22
CA ALA A 16 1.42 -3.43 -10.38
C ALA A 16 1.11 -3.58 -8.87
N MET A 17 -0.15 -3.39 -8.48
CA MET A 17 -0.58 -3.56 -7.08
C MET A 17 -0.42 -5.01 -6.60
N LYS A 18 -0.73 -5.98 -7.46
CA LYS A 18 -0.58 -7.41 -7.11
C LYS A 18 0.89 -7.79 -6.92
N GLU A 19 1.78 -7.34 -7.80
CA GLU A 19 3.23 -7.61 -7.67
C GLU A 19 3.83 -6.95 -6.43
N ALA A 20 3.39 -5.73 -6.11
CA ALA A 20 3.80 -5.02 -4.91
C ALA A 20 3.27 -5.70 -3.63
N TYR A 21 1.99 -6.10 -3.59
CA TYR A 21 1.40 -6.87 -2.49
C TYR A 21 2.12 -8.20 -2.27
N GLU A 22 2.40 -8.96 -3.33
CA GLU A 22 3.14 -10.22 -3.22
C GLU A 22 4.57 -10.02 -2.72
N SER A 23 5.20 -8.88 -3.02
CA SER A 23 6.49 -8.51 -2.43
C SER A 23 6.37 -8.26 -0.93
N VAL A 24 5.33 -7.57 -0.46
CA VAL A 24 5.06 -7.36 0.97
C VAL A 24 4.82 -8.70 1.68
N ARG A 25 3.98 -9.56 1.10
CA ARG A 25 3.63 -10.88 1.65
C ARG A 25 4.82 -11.82 1.86
N LYS A 26 5.92 -11.62 1.11
CA LYS A 26 7.16 -12.40 1.27
C LYS A 26 8.04 -11.91 2.43
N THR A 27 7.75 -10.74 3.01
CA THR A 27 8.49 -10.20 4.15
C THR A 27 7.89 -10.65 5.48
N LYS A 28 8.72 -10.80 6.51
CA LYS A 28 8.26 -11.16 7.87
C LYS A 28 7.20 -10.19 8.40
N HIS A 29 7.47 -8.88 8.32
CA HIS A 29 6.54 -7.85 8.79
C HIS A 29 5.24 -7.83 7.99
N GLY A 30 5.32 -8.06 6.67
CA GLY A 30 4.14 -8.17 5.81
C GLY A 30 3.25 -9.36 6.18
N GLN A 31 3.84 -10.49 6.54
CA GLN A 31 3.11 -11.66 7.04
C GLN A 31 2.37 -11.34 8.34
N GLU A 32 3.05 -10.71 9.31
CA GLU A 32 2.43 -10.31 10.59
C GLU A 32 1.25 -9.36 10.41
N MET A 33 1.31 -8.45 9.42
CA MET A 33 0.18 -7.57 9.07
C MET A 33 -0.97 -8.36 8.42
N ILE A 34 -0.66 -9.21 7.45
CA ILE A 34 -1.67 -10.05 6.76
C ILE A 34 -2.40 -10.95 7.74
N GLU A 35 -1.71 -11.54 8.72
CA GLU A 35 -2.32 -12.36 9.77
C GLU A 35 -3.32 -11.57 10.61
N LYS A 36 -2.99 -10.33 11.01
CA LYS A 36 -3.91 -9.46 11.76
C LYS A 36 -5.13 -9.05 10.93
N MET A 37 -4.91 -8.71 9.67
CA MET A 37 -6.00 -8.37 8.75
C MET A 37 -6.90 -9.59 8.50
N GLU A 38 -6.33 -10.80 8.39
CA GLU A 38 -7.09 -12.05 8.19
C GLU A 38 -8.02 -12.33 9.39
N LEU A 39 -7.58 -12.00 10.61
CA LEU A 39 -8.41 -12.14 11.82
C LEU A 39 -9.64 -11.21 11.84
N SER A 40 -9.62 -10.13 11.05
CA SER A 40 -10.74 -9.18 10.98
C SER A 40 -11.86 -9.64 10.03
N ASP A 41 -11.66 -10.73 9.28
CA ASP A 41 -12.62 -11.35 8.33
C ASP A 41 -13.31 -10.35 7.37
N HIS A 42 -12.56 -9.35 6.91
CA HIS A 42 -13.01 -8.39 5.90
C HIS A 42 -12.50 -8.74 4.50
N ASP A 43 -13.23 -8.29 3.46
CA ASP A 43 -12.74 -8.32 2.08
C ASP A 43 -12.08 -6.99 1.78
N TYR A 44 -10.76 -7.01 1.61
CA TYR A 44 -9.97 -5.81 1.40
C TYR A 44 -9.82 -5.51 -0.08
N ILE A 45 -10.05 -4.26 -0.46
CA ILE A 45 -10.03 -3.83 -1.88
C ILE A 45 -8.83 -2.94 -2.12
N PHE A 46 -7.96 -3.29 -3.07
CA PHE A 46 -6.92 -2.42 -3.59
C PHE A 46 -7.38 -1.79 -4.90
N ARG A 47 -7.30 -0.47 -5.02
CA ARG A 47 -7.69 0.24 -6.25
C ARG A 47 -6.96 1.56 -6.44
N GLY A 48 -6.96 2.08 -7.66
CA GLY A 48 -6.54 3.45 -7.92
C GLY A 48 -7.38 4.50 -7.16
N PRO A 49 -6.82 5.70 -6.90
CA PRO A 49 -7.48 6.77 -6.16
C PRO A 49 -8.78 7.23 -6.85
N ARG A 50 -9.71 7.76 -6.04
CA ARG A 50 -10.93 8.39 -6.57
C ARG A 50 -10.59 9.73 -7.23
N LYS A 51 -11.44 10.19 -8.14
CA LYS A 51 -11.32 11.54 -8.71
C LYS A 51 -11.37 12.56 -7.56
N GLY A 52 -10.32 13.37 -7.43
CA GLY A 52 -10.18 14.37 -6.35
C GLY A 52 -9.46 13.85 -5.10
N MET A 53 -8.98 12.61 -5.10
CA MET A 53 -8.07 12.08 -4.08
C MET A 53 -6.64 12.24 -4.59
N GLU A 54 -5.85 13.04 -3.90
CA GLU A 54 -4.48 13.40 -4.30
C GLU A 54 -3.42 12.44 -3.76
N HIS A 55 -3.79 11.53 -2.86
CA HIS A 55 -2.83 10.69 -2.15
C HIS A 55 -3.34 9.27 -1.94
N THR A 56 -2.39 8.35 -1.83
CA THR A 56 -2.63 6.99 -1.35
C THR A 56 -3.18 7.02 0.09
N CYS A 57 -4.19 6.19 0.38
CA CYS A 57 -4.72 6.02 1.74
C CYS A 57 -5.51 4.71 1.92
N TYR A 58 -5.58 4.22 3.16
CA TYR A 58 -6.57 3.23 3.59
C TYR A 58 -7.86 3.89 4.11
N ASP A 59 -9.01 3.48 3.57
CA ASP A 59 -10.34 3.84 4.06
C ASP A 59 -10.95 2.67 4.86
N PRO A 60 -11.13 2.79 6.19
CA PRO A 60 -11.66 1.72 7.03
C PRO A 60 -13.18 1.55 6.92
N SER A 61 -13.92 2.50 6.34
CA SER A 61 -15.37 2.37 6.17
C SER A 61 -15.72 1.43 5.01
N GLU A 62 -14.85 1.39 4.00
CA GLU A 62 -14.99 0.55 2.80
C GLU A 62 -13.96 -0.59 2.73
N TYR A 63 -13.11 -0.74 3.75
CA TYR A 63 -11.97 -1.67 3.77
C TYR A 63 -11.13 -1.58 2.49
N THR A 64 -10.92 -0.34 2.01
CA THR A 64 -10.37 -0.07 0.69
C THR A 64 -9.05 0.69 0.78
N PHE A 65 -8.02 0.14 0.17
CA PHE A 65 -6.73 0.77 -0.09
C PHE A 65 -6.78 1.50 -1.43
N TYR A 66 -6.77 2.82 -1.38
CA TYR A 66 -6.61 3.68 -2.55
C TYR A 66 -5.12 3.89 -2.79
N ILE A 67 -4.57 3.33 -3.87
CA ILE A 67 -3.15 3.32 -4.18
C ILE A 67 -2.90 4.07 -5.49
N GLU A 68 -2.17 5.18 -5.42
CA GLU A 68 -1.68 5.86 -6.61
C GLU A 68 -0.40 5.16 -7.11
N ILE A 69 -0.37 4.70 -8.36
CA ILE A 69 0.77 3.91 -8.88
C ILE A 69 1.80 4.75 -9.65
N ASP A 70 1.37 5.88 -10.22
CA ASP A 70 2.19 6.77 -11.08
C ASP A 70 2.81 7.94 -10.31
N SER A 71 2.44 8.12 -9.04
CA SER A 71 3.04 9.18 -8.23
C SER A 71 4.49 8.86 -7.92
N ASP A 72 5.36 9.87 -8.04
CA ASP A 72 6.68 9.83 -7.43
C ASP A 72 6.49 9.85 -5.91
N HIS A 73 6.21 8.68 -5.32
CA HIS A 73 6.07 8.52 -3.88
C HIS A 73 7.43 8.81 -3.25
N ALA A 74 7.75 10.07 -2.99
CA ALA A 74 9.05 10.44 -2.48
C ALA A 74 9.04 10.47 -0.96
N ALA A 75 9.80 9.57 -0.33
CA ALA A 75 10.01 9.63 1.11
C ALA A 75 11.21 10.54 1.43
N CYS A 76 11.08 11.31 2.51
CA CYS A 76 12.15 12.13 3.10
C CYS A 76 13.17 11.19 3.77
N GLN A 77 14.27 10.83 3.09
CA GLN A 77 15.31 10.04 3.72
C GLN A 77 16.15 10.94 4.63
N TYR A 78 16.11 10.68 5.94
CA TYR A 78 16.89 11.43 6.93
C TYR A 78 18.39 11.36 6.61
N GLN A 79 19.02 12.52 6.44
CA GLN A 79 20.45 12.65 6.10
C GLN A 79 21.34 13.05 7.30
N GLY A 80 20.75 13.18 8.50
CA GLY A 80 21.42 13.76 9.66
C GLY A 80 20.90 15.16 10.00
N LYS A 81 21.18 15.60 11.23
CA LYS A 81 20.71 16.88 11.78
C LYS A 81 21.29 18.05 10.98
N GLY A 82 20.43 18.96 10.54
CA GLY A 82 20.82 20.17 9.80
C GLY A 82 21.06 19.98 8.30
N LYS A 83 20.78 18.79 7.74
CA LYS A 83 20.81 18.54 6.29
C LYS A 83 19.39 18.45 5.75
N ALA A 84 19.17 18.99 4.56
CA ALA A 84 17.93 18.76 3.83
C ALA A 84 17.76 17.25 3.58
N CYS A 85 16.53 16.77 3.72
CA CYS A 85 16.21 15.39 3.32
C CYS A 85 16.52 15.17 1.85
N LYS A 86 16.98 13.97 1.54
CA LYS A 86 16.99 13.49 0.16
C LYS A 86 15.64 12.85 -0.11
N LEU A 87 14.92 13.38 -1.10
CA LEU A 87 13.73 12.73 -1.64
C LEU A 87 14.19 11.51 -2.46
N THR A 88 13.72 10.33 -2.06
CA THR A 88 13.99 9.08 -2.77
C THR A 88 12.67 8.44 -3.19
N PRO A 89 12.56 7.94 -4.43
CA PRO A 89 11.39 7.19 -4.88
C PRO A 89 11.16 6.00 -3.95
N THR A 90 9.94 5.92 -3.42
CA THR A 90 9.49 4.88 -2.52
C THR A 90 8.86 3.79 -3.37
N PRO A 91 9.34 2.54 -3.27
CA PRO A 91 8.76 1.46 -4.04
C PRO A 91 7.30 1.23 -3.62
N LEU A 92 6.46 0.86 -4.59
CA LEU A 92 5.03 0.63 -4.37
C LEU A 92 4.74 -0.39 -3.26
N SER A 93 5.63 -1.38 -3.06
CA SER A 93 5.53 -2.35 -1.96
C SER A 93 5.65 -1.70 -0.58
N VAL A 94 6.48 -0.67 -0.41
CA VAL A 94 6.60 0.06 0.86
C VAL A 94 5.37 0.92 1.10
N VAL A 95 4.82 1.52 0.04
CA VAL A 95 3.57 2.29 0.10
C VAL A 95 2.40 1.37 0.52
N ILE A 96 2.25 0.21 -0.14
CA ILE A 96 1.23 -0.78 0.24
C ILE A 96 1.43 -1.28 1.68
N ALA A 97 2.67 -1.58 2.08
CA ALA A 97 2.95 -2.01 3.45
C ALA A 97 2.61 -0.94 4.49
N HIS A 98 2.83 0.34 4.17
CA HIS A 98 2.45 1.45 5.04
C HIS A 98 0.92 1.50 5.23
N GLU A 99 0.17 1.44 4.14
CA GLU A 99 -1.29 1.50 4.22
C GLU A 99 -1.91 0.28 4.90
N MET A 100 -1.38 -0.92 4.63
CA MET A 100 -1.78 -2.14 5.33
C MET A 100 -1.53 -2.05 6.85
N GLY A 101 -0.53 -1.27 7.27
CA GLY A 101 -0.27 -1.01 8.69
C GLY A 101 -1.33 -0.14 9.38
N HIS A 102 -2.18 0.57 8.63
CA HIS A 102 -3.32 1.31 9.17
C HIS A 102 -4.58 0.46 9.32
N ALA A 103 -4.63 -0.71 8.68
CA ALA A 103 -5.75 -1.64 8.69
C ALA A 103 -5.76 -2.57 9.91
#